data_AF-A0A356R2R9-F1
#
_entry.id   AF-A0A356R2R9-F1
#
_cell.length_a   1.000
_cell.length_b   1.000
_cell.length_c   1.000
_cell.angle_alpha   90.00
_cell.angle_beta   90.00
_cell.angle_gamma   90.00
#
_symmetry.space_group_name_H-M   'P 1'
#
loop_
_entity.id
_entity.type
_entity.pdbx_description
1 polymer ?
#
loop_
_entity_poly.entity_id
_entity_poly.type
_entity_poly.pdbx_seq_one_letter_code
_entity_poly.pdbx_strand_id
1 'polypeptide(L)'
;MRAVSAFLAPQWTEPVRQELAWVGSLLGEVRDWDVLLESFHQNFHDFSPSEQRSFHTILKNFDDQRSVARAKLLEGLGSDRYLNLLTHFENSLIHLPFQPNPFTLTELARKAFQKIQDRANTSDSLFRKSELHHTRRLLKRARYAVELAEPLLGKRAKRFIQQAKVVQDLLGFHQDAVVAEQRLLAFKNHSRGTGVAYVTGLMVERLRNQQSQVYQQIPKQWQKLEKRGKKL
;
A
#
# COMPACT_ATOMS: atom_id res chain seq x y z
N MET A 1 -5.71 -1.55 -13.46
CA MET A 1 -5.26 -1.22 -14.83
C MET A 1 -3.87 -1.74 -15.22
N ARG A 2 -2.77 -1.50 -14.47
CA ARG A 2 -1.40 -1.93 -14.89
C ARG A 2 -1.17 -3.44 -15.09
N ALA A 3 -2.03 -4.30 -14.53
CA ALA A 3 -1.97 -5.74 -14.74
C ALA A 3 -2.48 -6.15 -16.14
N VAL A 4 -3.38 -5.35 -16.71
CA VAL A 4 -4.08 -5.64 -17.99
C VAL A 4 -3.87 -4.54 -19.03
N SER A 5 -3.00 -3.57 -18.78
CA SER A 5 -2.77 -2.46 -19.71
C SER A 5 -2.28 -2.92 -21.08
N ALA A 6 -1.77 -4.15 -21.20
CA ALA A 6 -1.42 -4.75 -22.48
C ALA A 6 -2.64 -5.13 -23.35
N PHE A 7 -3.83 -5.27 -22.76
CA PHE A 7 -5.08 -5.55 -23.48
C PHE A 7 -5.92 -4.31 -23.77
N LEU A 8 -5.57 -3.14 -23.21
CA LEU A 8 -6.37 -1.93 -23.34
C LEU A 8 -5.57 -0.87 -24.07
N ALA A 9 -6.22 -0.16 -24.99
CA ALA A 9 -5.58 0.84 -25.83
C ALA A 9 -4.86 1.91 -24.97
N PRO A 10 -3.59 2.27 -25.25
CA PRO A 10 -2.83 3.20 -24.41
C PRO A 10 -3.45 4.60 -24.34
N GLN A 11 -4.03 5.07 -25.45
CA GLN A 11 -4.70 6.36 -25.56
C GLN A 11 -5.91 6.49 -24.61
N TRP A 12 -6.52 5.38 -24.25
CA TRP A 12 -7.58 5.34 -23.24
C TRP A 12 -7.01 5.08 -21.84
N THR A 13 -6.07 4.14 -21.73
CA THR A 13 -5.55 3.68 -20.44
C THR A 13 -4.74 4.74 -19.69
N GLU A 14 -3.98 5.59 -20.39
CA GLU A 14 -3.09 6.55 -19.74
C GLU A 14 -3.85 7.73 -19.11
N PRO A 15 -4.81 8.40 -19.78
CA PRO A 15 -5.64 9.42 -19.15
C PRO A 15 -6.38 8.90 -17.92
N VAL A 16 -7.06 7.76 -18.04
CA VAL A 16 -7.78 7.14 -16.92
C VAL A 16 -6.83 6.76 -15.78
N ARG A 17 -5.59 6.36 -16.07
CA ARG A 17 -4.59 6.07 -15.04
C ARG A 17 -4.18 7.33 -14.28
N GLN A 18 -4.03 8.47 -14.95
CA GLN A 18 -3.70 9.74 -14.31
C GLN A 18 -4.83 10.16 -13.37
N GLU A 19 -6.08 10.05 -13.83
CA GLU A 19 -7.25 10.37 -13.00
C GLU A 19 -7.39 9.42 -11.80
N LEU A 20 -7.23 8.11 -12.00
CA LEU A 20 -7.21 7.14 -10.90
C LEU A 20 -6.03 7.35 -9.93
N ALA A 21 -4.89 7.86 -10.42
CA ALA A 21 -3.76 8.19 -9.57
C ALA A 21 -4.06 9.43 -8.72
N TRP A 22 -4.73 10.43 -9.29
CA TRP A 22 -5.19 11.62 -8.57
C TRP A 22 -6.21 11.25 -7.48
N VAL A 23 -7.31 10.55 -7.82
CA VAL A 23 -8.29 10.08 -6.83
C VAL A 23 -7.62 9.18 -5.79
N GLY A 24 -6.74 8.28 -6.25
CA GLY A 24 -5.97 7.41 -5.37
C GLY A 24 -5.06 8.15 -4.39
N SER A 25 -4.50 9.30 -4.77
CA SER A 25 -3.71 10.12 -3.84
C SER A 25 -4.58 10.79 -2.76
N LEU A 26 -5.77 11.28 -3.11
CA LEU A 26 -6.69 11.89 -2.15
C LEU A 26 -7.18 10.87 -1.12
N LEU A 27 -7.61 9.69 -1.60
CA LEU A 27 -8.02 8.58 -0.74
C LEU A 27 -6.86 8.05 0.10
N GLY A 28 -5.67 7.97 -0.50
CA GLY A 28 -4.46 7.51 0.16
C GLY A 28 -4.07 8.39 1.34
N GLU A 29 -4.13 9.71 1.20
CA GLU A 29 -3.78 10.65 2.28
C GLU A 29 -4.69 10.47 3.51
N VAL A 30 -6.00 10.32 3.31
CA VAL A 30 -6.95 10.05 4.41
C VAL A 30 -6.70 8.68 5.04
N ARG A 31 -6.52 7.64 4.20
CA ARG A 31 -6.29 6.27 4.69
C ARG A 31 -5.00 6.16 5.50
N ASP A 32 -3.95 6.85 5.10
CA ASP A 32 -2.68 6.86 5.82
C ASP A 32 -2.88 7.42 7.25
N TRP A 33 -3.69 8.47 7.42
CA TRP A 33 -4.05 8.99 8.74
C TRP A 33 -4.96 8.05 9.54
N ASP A 34 -5.97 7.44 8.90
CA ASP A 34 -6.85 6.47 9.56
C ASP A 34 -6.05 5.29 10.14
N VAL A 35 -5.15 4.71 9.33
CA VAL A 35 -4.29 3.58 9.75
C VAL A 35 -3.37 4.00 10.88
N LEU A 36 -2.79 5.20 10.80
CA LEU A 36 -1.91 5.72 11.83
C LEU A 36 -2.63 5.89 13.18
N LEU A 37 -3.79 6.54 13.17
CA LEU A 37 -4.58 6.77 14.38
C LEU A 37 -5.08 5.45 14.98
N GLU A 38 -5.60 4.55 14.15
CA GLU A 38 -6.01 3.20 14.57
C GLU A 38 -4.86 2.43 15.22
N SER A 39 -3.67 2.46 14.60
CA SER A 39 -2.46 1.82 15.14
C SER A 39 -2.05 2.43 16.48
N PHE A 40 -2.22 3.73 16.69
CA PHE A 40 -1.90 4.33 17.99
C PHE A 40 -2.94 3.97 19.04
N HIS A 41 -4.24 4.02 18.73
CA HIS A 41 -5.32 3.62 19.62
C HIS A 41 -5.15 2.24 20.26
N GLN A 42 -4.55 1.29 19.55
CA GLN A 42 -4.33 -0.07 20.03
C GLN A 42 -3.08 -0.25 20.92
N ASN A 43 -2.16 0.73 20.96
CA ASN A 43 -0.80 0.53 21.48
C ASN A 43 -0.40 1.43 22.67
N PHE A 44 -1.31 2.19 23.28
CA PHE A 44 -0.97 3.15 24.36
C PHE A 44 -1.58 2.87 25.74
N HIS A 45 -2.21 1.71 25.96
CA HIS A 45 -2.90 1.41 27.23
C HIS A 45 -1.97 1.43 28.46
N ASP A 46 -0.67 1.22 28.26
CA ASP A 46 0.32 1.12 29.35
C ASP A 46 0.93 2.48 29.77
N PHE A 47 0.46 3.60 29.22
CA PHE A 47 0.95 4.93 29.59
C PHE A 47 0.35 5.41 30.92
N SER A 48 1.18 6.02 31.76
CA SER A 48 0.79 6.78 32.94
C SER A 48 -0.08 7.99 32.59
N PRO A 49 -0.84 8.56 33.54
CA PRO A 49 -1.72 9.70 33.27
C PRO A 49 -1.02 10.96 32.70
N SER A 50 0.27 11.19 33.01
CA SER A 50 1.05 12.29 32.44
C SER A 50 1.48 12.02 31.00
N GLU A 51 1.87 10.79 30.69
CA GLU A 51 2.21 10.34 29.34
C GLU A 51 0.98 10.35 28.43
N GLN A 52 -0.17 9.87 28.92
CA GLN A 52 -1.44 9.91 28.18
C GLN A 52 -1.83 11.33 27.78
N ARG A 53 -1.72 12.30 28.70
CA ARG A 53 -1.98 13.73 28.40
C ARG A 53 -1.05 14.26 27.31
N SER A 54 0.24 13.92 27.38
CA SER A 54 1.23 14.33 26.38
C SER A 54 0.95 13.67 25.01
N PHE A 55 0.55 12.40 25.01
CA PHE A 55 0.21 11.67 23.80
C PHE A 55 -1.08 12.18 23.15
N HIS A 56 -2.08 12.56 23.96
CA HIS A 56 -3.33 13.11 23.46
C HIS A 56 -3.12 14.39 22.63
N THR A 57 -2.12 15.22 22.99
CA THR A 57 -1.71 16.37 22.18
C THR A 57 -1.23 15.97 20.78
N ILE A 58 -0.50 14.84 20.67
CA ILE A 58 -0.04 14.29 19.39
C ILE A 58 -1.24 13.79 18.58
N LEU A 59 -2.12 12.99 19.21
CA LEU A 59 -3.31 12.44 18.54
C LEU A 59 -4.24 13.52 18.03
N LYS A 60 -4.46 14.58 18.82
CA LYS A 60 -5.29 15.72 18.41
C LYS A 60 -4.73 16.36 17.13
N ASN A 61 -3.42 16.59 17.07
CA ASN A 61 -2.81 17.13 15.86
C ASN A 61 -2.99 16.21 14.65
N PHE A 62 -2.84 14.90 14.82
CA PHE A 62 -3.04 13.93 13.74
C PHE A 62 -4.51 13.86 13.29
N ASP A 63 -5.47 14.01 14.19
CA ASP A 63 -6.89 14.11 13.83
C ASP A 63 -7.21 15.42 13.10
N ASP A 64 -6.56 16.53 13.46
CA ASP A 64 -6.66 17.79 12.71
C ASP A 64 -6.10 17.60 11.28
N GLN A 65 -4.95 16.95 11.11
CA GLN A 65 -4.38 16.66 9.79
C GLN A 65 -5.27 15.74 8.96
N ARG A 66 -5.85 14.72 9.60
CA ARG A 66 -6.84 13.83 8.98
C ARG A 66 -8.06 14.60 8.50
N SER A 67 -8.56 15.54 9.30
CA SER A 67 -9.71 16.38 8.98
C SER A 67 -9.43 17.26 7.76
N VAL A 68 -8.22 17.84 7.67
CA VAL A 68 -7.78 18.59 6.49
C VAL A 68 -7.70 17.70 5.24
N ALA A 69 -7.10 16.51 5.34
CA ALA A 69 -7.04 15.56 4.23
C ALA A 69 -8.45 15.12 3.77
N ARG A 70 -9.35 14.88 4.72
CA ARG A 70 -10.74 14.53 4.46
C ARG A 70 -11.50 15.65 3.75
N ALA A 71 -11.29 16.90 4.15
CA ALA A 71 -11.90 18.05 3.46
C ALA A 71 -11.46 18.11 1.99
N LYS A 72 -10.15 17.97 1.71
CA LYS A 72 -9.62 17.90 0.34
C LYS A 72 -10.18 16.73 -0.47
N LEU A 73 -10.33 15.56 0.16
CA LEU A 73 -10.96 14.40 -0.46
C LEU A 73 -12.41 14.72 -0.86
N LEU A 74 -13.20 15.30 0.04
CA LEU A 74 -14.60 15.63 -0.23
C LEU A 74 -14.73 16.69 -1.32
N GLU A 75 -13.87 17.71 -1.32
CA GLU A 75 -13.79 18.70 -2.40
C GLU A 75 -13.45 18.03 -3.74
N GLY A 76 -12.45 17.15 -3.76
CA GLY A 76 -12.07 16.40 -4.96
C GLY A 76 -13.19 15.50 -5.49
N LEU A 77 -13.88 14.76 -4.62
CA LEU A 77 -15.01 13.90 -4.98
C LEU A 77 -16.25 14.72 -5.39
N GLY A 78 -16.38 15.96 -4.92
CA GLY A 78 -17.46 16.87 -5.32
C GLY A 78 -17.17 17.66 -6.61
N SER A 79 -15.99 17.51 -7.21
CA SER A 79 -15.58 18.29 -8.37
C SER A 79 -16.07 17.72 -9.70
N ASP A 80 -16.25 18.60 -10.69
CA ASP A 80 -16.53 18.22 -12.08
C ASP A 80 -15.50 17.24 -12.63
N ARG A 81 -14.24 17.36 -12.19
CA ARG A 81 -13.17 16.44 -12.58
C ARG A 81 -13.48 14.99 -12.18
N TYR A 82 -13.98 14.76 -10.97
CA TYR A 82 -14.36 13.42 -10.52
C TYR A 82 -15.62 12.91 -11.23
N LEU A 83 -16.63 13.78 -11.42
CA LEU A 83 -17.84 13.42 -12.15
C LEU A 83 -17.53 13.04 -13.61
N ASN A 84 -16.68 13.81 -14.29
CA ASN A 84 -16.21 13.52 -15.64
C ASN A 84 -15.47 12.17 -15.72
N LEU A 85 -14.71 11.80 -14.69
CA LEU A 85 -14.08 10.47 -14.60
C LEU A 85 -15.14 9.36 -14.50
N LEU A 86 -16.19 9.55 -13.69
CA LEU A 86 -17.27 8.58 -13.57
C LEU A 86 -18.04 8.43 -14.88
N THR A 87 -18.43 9.54 -15.51
CA THR A 87 -19.09 9.54 -16.83
C THR A 87 -18.20 8.88 -17.89
N HIS A 88 -16.89 9.13 -17.87
CA HIS A 88 -15.96 8.47 -18.77
C HIS A 88 -15.95 6.94 -18.56
N PHE A 89 -15.97 6.47 -17.32
CA PHE A 89 -16.07 5.04 -17.03
C PHE A 89 -17.40 4.44 -17.49
N GLU A 90 -18.53 5.07 -17.18
CA GLU A 90 -19.86 4.61 -17.61
C GLU A 90 -19.93 4.43 -19.13
N ASN A 91 -19.47 5.44 -19.88
CA ASN A 91 -19.43 5.38 -21.34
C ASN A 91 -18.46 4.30 -21.86
N SER A 92 -17.34 4.07 -21.16
CA SER A 92 -16.31 3.11 -21.58
C SER A 92 -16.64 1.67 -21.19
N LEU A 93 -17.50 1.44 -20.20
CA LEU A 93 -17.89 0.08 -19.78
C LEU A 93 -18.73 -0.65 -20.83
N ILE A 94 -19.44 0.10 -21.68
CA ILE A 94 -20.22 -0.44 -22.79
C ILE A 94 -19.28 -0.96 -23.89
N HIS A 95 -18.21 -0.22 -24.19
CA HIS A 95 -17.22 -0.56 -25.19
C HIS A 95 -15.80 -0.32 -24.67
N LEU A 96 -15.27 -1.29 -23.92
CA LEU A 96 -13.87 -1.22 -23.49
C LEU A 96 -12.96 -1.30 -24.72
N PRO A 97 -11.95 -0.42 -24.84
CA PRO A 97 -11.08 -0.36 -26.01
C PRO A 97 -10.01 -1.45 -25.93
N PHE A 98 -10.44 -2.69 -26.14
CA PHE A 98 -9.55 -3.83 -26.23
C PHE A 98 -8.66 -3.71 -27.45
N GLN A 99 -7.38 -4.07 -27.27
CA GLN A 99 -6.43 -4.20 -28.36
C GLN A 99 -5.88 -5.64 -28.41
N PRO A 100 -5.50 -6.14 -29.60
CA PRO A 100 -4.83 -7.42 -29.72
C PRO A 100 -3.59 -7.47 -28.83
N ASN A 101 -3.40 -8.59 -28.14
CA ASN A 101 -2.25 -8.83 -27.28
C ASN A 101 -1.73 -10.24 -27.55
N PRO A 102 -0.42 -10.41 -27.84
CA PRO A 102 0.14 -11.74 -28.10
C PRO A 102 0.17 -12.64 -26.86
N PHE A 103 -0.04 -12.10 -25.65
CA PHE A 103 -0.01 -12.87 -24.41
C PHE A 103 -1.42 -13.15 -23.89
N THR A 104 -1.63 -14.39 -23.49
CA THR A 104 -2.78 -14.82 -22.69
C THR A 104 -2.73 -14.24 -21.27
N LEU A 105 -3.87 -14.27 -20.56
CA LEU A 105 -3.93 -13.86 -19.15
C LEU A 105 -2.98 -14.67 -18.26
N THR A 106 -2.84 -15.97 -18.53
CA THR A 106 -1.95 -16.87 -17.77
C THR A 106 -0.48 -16.53 -18.01
N GLU A 107 -0.09 -16.23 -19.24
CA GLU A 107 1.28 -15.78 -19.56
C GLU A 107 1.62 -14.43 -18.92
N LEU A 108 0.67 -13.49 -18.90
CA LEU A 108 0.88 -12.21 -18.22
C LEU A 108 0.99 -12.37 -16.70
N ALA A 109 0.19 -13.25 -16.11
CA ALA A 109 0.30 -13.59 -14.69
C ALA A 109 1.69 -14.17 -14.37
N ARG A 110 2.18 -15.11 -15.19
CA ARG A 110 3.53 -15.70 -15.04
C ARG A 110 4.61 -14.64 -15.23
N LYS A 111 4.53 -13.81 -16.27
CA LYS A 111 5.51 -12.73 -16.54
C LYS A 111 5.52 -11.69 -15.42
N ALA A 112 4.37 -11.33 -14.87
CA ALA A 112 4.28 -10.39 -13.76
C ALA A 112 5.00 -10.93 -12.51
N PHE A 113 4.92 -12.23 -12.26
CA PHE A 113 5.67 -12.88 -11.19
C PHE A 113 7.15 -13.01 -11.52
N GLN A 114 7.51 -13.42 -12.74
CA GLN A 114 8.91 -13.55 -13.17
C GLN A 114 9.67 -12.22 -13.01
N LYS A 115 9.04 -11.10 -13.38
CA LYS A 115 9.63 -9.76 -13.20
C LYS A 115 9.99 -9.43 -11.74
N ILE A 116 9.23 -9.97 -10.79
CA ILE A 116 9.55 -9.82 -9.36
C ILE A 116 10.78 -10.66 -9.01
N GLN A 117 10.86 -11.89 -9.53
CA GLN A 117 11.99 -12.80 -9.29
C GLN A 117 13.29 -12.29 -9.94
N ASP A 118 13.23 -11.77 -11.16
CA ASP A 118 14.41 -11.24 -11.84
C ASP A 118 15.03 -10.08 -11.04
N ARG A 119 14.18 -9.23 -10.46
CA ARG A 119 14.58 -8.15 -9.54
C ARG A 119 15.12 -8.71 -8.21
N ALA A 120 14.56 -9.82 -7.72
CA ALA A 120 15.07 -10.57 -6.56
C ALA A 120 16.51 -11.02 -6.74
N ASN A 121 16.83 -11.48 -7.94
CA ASN A 121 18.12 -12.08 -8.25
C ASN A 121 19.19 -11.04 -8.65
N THR A 122 18.79 -9.85 -9.10
CA THR A 122 19.71 -8.78 -9.53
C THR A 122 20.00 -7.73 -8.47
N SER A 123 19.14 -7.56 -7.48
CA SER A 123 19.37 -6.65 -6.36
C SER A 123 19.99 -7.43 -5.21
N ASP A 124 21.09 -6.92 -4.63
CA ASP A 124 21.79 -7.50 -3.47
C ASP A 124 20.90 -7.75 -2.25
N SER A 125 19.65 -7.27 -2.23
CA SER A 125 18.54 -7.91 -1.52
C SER A 125 17.24 -7.14 -1.81
N LEU A 126 16.19 -7.81 -2.30
CA LEU A 126 14.82 -7.25 -2.32
C LEU A 126 14.30 -6.89 -0.93
N PHE A 127 14.96 -7.40 0.09
CA PHE A 127 14.67 -7.11 1.48
C PHE A 127 15.49 -5.95 2.00
N ARG A 128 16.40 -5.30 1.23
CA ARG A 128 16.96 -4.02 1.67
C ARG A 128 15.81 -3.09 2.04
N LYS A 129 15.85 -2.49 3.23
CA LYS A 129 14.73 -1.69 3.77
C LYS A 129 14.25 -0.62 2.79
N SER A 130 15.17 -0.03 2.02
CA SER A 130 14.88 0.96 0.97
C SER A 130 14.05 0.41 -0.22
N GLU A 131 14.16 -0.88 -0.53
CA GLU A 131 13.48 -1.51 -1.68
C GLU A 131 12.11 -2.09 -1.31
N LEU A 132 11.80 -2.29 -0.02
CA LEU A 132 10.56 -2.96 0.43
C LEU A 132 9.29 -2.31 -0.13
N HIS A 133 9.25 -0.98 -0.20
CA HIS A 133 8.11 -0.25 -0.78
C HIS A 133 7.92 -0.59 -2.26
N HIS A 134 9.01 -0.66 -3.03
CA HIS A 134 8.98 -1.03 -4.43
C HIS A 134 8.54 -2.49 -4.61
N THR A 135 9.12 -3.40 -3.82
CA THR A 135 8.75 -4.83 -3.77
C THR A 135 7.25 -5.01 -3.54
N ARG A 136 6.69 -4.27 -2.58
CA ARG A 136 5.24 -4.29 -2.29
C ARG A 136 4.39 -3.88 -3.49
N ARG A 137 4.79 -2.82 -4.22
CA ARG A 137 4.06 -2.36 -5.42
C ARG A 137 4.07 -3.41 -6.52
N LEU A 138 5.22 -4.04 -6.78
CA LEU A 138 5.32 -5.10 -7.77
C LEU A 138 4.49 -6.33 -7.36
N LEU A 139 4.55 -6.74 -6.10
CA LEU A 139 3.76 -7.86 -5.58
C LEU A 139 2.26 -7.62 -5.70
N LYS A 140 1.78 -6.40 -5.44
CA LYS A 140 0.36 -6.02 -5.71
C LYS A 140 0.00 -6.22 -7.17
N ARG A 141 0.87 -5.79 -8.08
CA ARG A 141 0.65 -5.98 -9.52
C ARG A 141 0.59 -7.45 -9.92
N ALA A 142 1.51 -8.28 -9.43
CA ALA A 142 1.51 -9.71 -9.73
C ALA A 142 0.28 -10.42 -9.15
N ARG A 143 -0.11 -10.10 -7.91
CA ARG A 143 -1.35 -10.62 -7.32
C ARG A 143 -2.56 -10.30 -8.20
N TYR A 144 -2.73 -9.05 -8.62
CA TYR A 144 -3.84 -8.66 -9.49
C TYR A 144 -3.82 -9.35 -10.86
N ALA A 145 -2.64 -9.56 -11.46
CA ALA A 145 -2.53 -10.32 -12.71
C ALA A 145 -2.97 -11.80 -12.51
N VAL A 146 -2.60 -12.40 -11.38
CA VAL A 146 -2.98 -13.79 -11.06
C VAL A 146 -4.45 -13.90 -10.68
N GLU A 147 -5.04 -12.91 -10.01
CA GLU A 147 -6.49 -12.86 -9.71
C GLU A 147 -7.32 -12.86 -10.99
N LEU A 148 -6.90 -12.11 -12.01
CA LEU A 148 -7.57 -12.11 -13.31
C LEU A 148 -7.42 -13.44 -14.06
N ALA A 149 -6.31 -14.13 -13.89
CA ALA A 149 -6.08 -15.45 -14.46
C ALA A 149 -6.62 -16.59 -13.58
N GLU A 150 -7.21 -16.29 -12.42
CA GLU A 150 -7.68 -17.30 -11.46
C GLU A 150 -8.67 -18.30 -12.06
N PRO A 151 -9.68 -17.88 -12.87
CA PRO A 151 -10.62 -18.82 -13.49
C PRO A 151 -9.93 -19.87 -14.37
N LEU A 152 -8.78 -19.53 -14.95
CA LEU A 152 -8.01 -20.40 -15.85
C LEU A 152 -6.98 -21.26 -15.10
N LEU A 153 -6.39 -20.72 -14.03
CA LEU A 153 -5.31 -21.37 -13.25
C LEU A 153 -5.82 -22.14 -12.03
N GLY A 154 -7.08 -21.94 -11.64
CA GLY A 154 -7.76 -22.64 -10.56
C GLY A 154 -7.01 -22.64 -9.23
N LYS A 155 -6.82 -23.82 -8.63
CA LYS A 155 -6.21 -23.98 -7.30
C LYS A 155 -4.78 -23.42 -7.21
N ARG A 156 -4.03 -23.35 -8.32
CA ARG A 156 -2.65 -22.82 -8.34
C ARG A 156 -2.65 -21.31 -8.10
N ALA A 157 -3.52 -20.58 -8.81
CA ALA A 157 -3.72 -19.15 -8.60
C ALA A 157 -4.21 -18.85 -7.18
N LYS A 158 -5.25 -19.55 -6.68
CA LYS A 158 -5.76 -19.36 -5.31
C LYS A 158 -4.66 -19.44 -4.24
N ARG A 159 -3.82 -20.48 -4.32
CA ARG A 159 -2.69 -20.66 -3.37
C ARG A 159 -1.64 -19.57 -3.49
N PHE A 160 -1.36 -19.09 -4.70
CA PHE A 160 -0.46 -17.96 -4.91
C PHE A 160 -1.04 -16.68 -4.31
N ILE A 161 -2.31 -16.36 -4.61
CA ILE A 161 -3.02 -15.16 -4.14
C ILE A 161 -3.03 -15.11 -2.62
N GLN A 162 -3.37 -16.23 -1.96
CA GLN A 162 -3.36 -16.32 -0.49
C GLN A 162 -1.97 -16.03 0.10
N GLN A 163 -0.92 -16.64 -0.45
CA GLN A 163 0.45 -16.38 0.02
C GLN A 163 0.92 -14.95 -0.30
N ALA A 164 0.50 -14.39 -1.44
CA ALA A 164 0.81 -13.02 -1.83
C ALA A 164 0.16 -12.01 -0.88
N LYS A 165 -1.06 -12.27 -0.40
CA LYS A 165 -1.71 -11.46 0.65
C LYS A 165 -0.89 -11.46 1.93
N VAL A 166 -0.48 -12.62 2.44
CA VAL A 166 0.37 -12.73 3.65
C VAL A 166 1.65 -11.89 3.53
N VAL A 167 2.34 -11.96 2.39
CA VAL A 167 3.55 -11.15 2.17
C VAL A 167 3.22 -9.66 2.03
N GLN A 168 2.11 -9.30 1.36
CA GLN A 168 1.65 -7.92 1.26
C GLN A 168 1.30 -7.32 2.62
N ASP A 169 0.70 -8.09 3.52
CA ASP A 169 0.34 -7.66 4.86
C ASP A 169 1.60 -7.36 5.68
N LEU A 170 2.59 -8.25 5.66
CA LEU A 170 3.89 -8.00 6.32
C LEU A 170 4.60 -6.76 5.75
N LEU A 171 4.66 -6.61 4.43
CA LEU A 171 5.23 -5.42 3.80
C LEU A 171 4.43 -4.15 4.12
N GLY A 172 3.11 -4.29 4.29
CA GLY A 172 2.20 -3.23 4.75
C GLY A 172 2.54 -2.80 6.16
N PHE A 173 2.49 -3.71 7.13
CA PHE A 173 2.80 -3.43 8.53
C PHE A 173 4.18 -2.78 8.73
N HIS A 174 5.20 -3.24 8.01
CA HIS A 174 6.52 -2.60 8.07
C HIS A 174 6.45 -1.15 7.55
N GLN A 175 5.81 -0.93 6.39
CA GLN A 175 5.68 0.41 5.81
C GLN A 175 4.88 1.34 6.73
N ASP A 176 3.78 0.86 7.29
CA ASP A 176 2.90 1.65 8.15
C ASP A 176 3.66 2.08 9.42
N ALA A 177 4.47 1.18 10.01
CA ALA A 177 5.33 1.52 11.14
C ALA A 177 6.44 2.53 10.80
N VAL A 178 7.02 2.47 9.59
CA VAL A 178 7.99 3.47 9.10
C VAL A 178 7.33 4.83 8.92
N VAL A 179 6.15 4.87 8.29
CA VAL A 179 5.39 6.12 8.09
C VAL A 179 4.99 6.72 9.45
N ALA A 180 4.54 5.89 10.39
CA ALA A 180 4.22 6.31 11.74
C ALA A 180 5.41 6.96 12.46
N GLU A 181 6.59 6.35 12.37
CA GLU A 181 7.83 6.90 12.94
C GLU A 181 8.14 8.27 12.32
N GLN A 182 8.06 8.39 11.00
CA GLN A 182 8.31 9.66 10.30
C GLN A 182 7.33 10.76 10.71
N ARG A 183 6.04 10.44 10.85
CA ARG A 183 5.00 11.39 11.28
C ARG A 183 5.22 11.86 12.72
N LEU A 184 5.58 10.96 13.62
CA LEU A 184 5.92 11.31 15.02
C LEU A 184 7.15 12.22 15.11
N LEU A 185 8.22 11.90 14.37
CA LEU A 185 9.42 12.72 14.35
C LEU A 185 9.17 14.10 13.72
N ALA A 186 8.36 14.16 12.66
CA ALA A 186 7.95 15.42 12.06
C ALA A 186 7.14 16.27 13.05
N PHE A 187 6.20 15.68 13.79
CA PHE A 187 5.46 16.38 14.83
C PHE A 187 6.37 16.91 15.94
N LYS A 188 7.30 16.06 16.43
CA LYS A 188 8.28 16.44 17.46
C LYS A 188 9.01 17.73 17.10
N ASN A 189 9.47 17.87 15.86
CA ASN A 189 10.22 19.04 15.39
C ASN A 189 9.42 20.35 15.44
N HIS A 190 8.09 20.29 15.44
CA HIS A 190 7.20 21.46 15.48
C HIS A 190 6.52 21.65 16.84
N SER A 191 6.72 20.72 17.77
CA SER A 191 6.11 20.73 19.11
C SER A 191 7.13 21.10 20.19
N ARG A 192 6.69 21.83 21.22
CA ARG A 192 7.51 22.15 22.40
C ARG A 192 6.95 21.40 23.61
N GLY A 193 7.84 20.82 24.43
CA GLY A 193 7.47 20.18 25.69
C GLY A 193 8.24 18.87 25.94
N THR A 194 8.76 18.72 27.14
CA THR A 194 9.53 17.53 27.56
C THR A 194 8.68 16.27 27.57
N GLY A 195 7.42 16.34 27.99
CA GLY A 195 6.49 15.21 27.98
C GLY A 195 6.19 14.68 26.57
N VAL A 196 5.98 15.58 25.60
CA VAL A 196 5.76 15.22 24.19
C VAL A 196 7.01 14.56 23.60
N ALA A 197 8.20 15.12 23.88
CA ALA A 197 9.46 14.54 23.43
C ALA A 197 9.71 13.14 24.02
N TYR A 198 9.41 12.96 25.30
CA TYR A 198 9.55 11.70 26.00
C TYR A 198 8.63 10.61 25.41
N VAL A 199 7.33 10.90 25.31
CA VAL A 199 6.36 9.94 24.75
C VAL A 199 6.66 9.64 23.28
N THR A 200 7.08 10.63 22.50
CA THR A 200 7.51 10.41 21.11
C THR A 200 8.69 9.43 21.06
N GLY A 201 9.67 9.57 21.96
CA GLY A 201 10.79 8.64 22.07
C GLY A 201 10.35 7.20 22.36
N LEU A 202 9.45 7.01 23.33
CA LEU A 202 8.88 5.69 23.65
C LEU A 202 8.17 5.06 22.44
N MET A 203 7.39 5.85 21.71
CA MET A 203 6.64 5.36 20.54
C MET A 203 7.55 5.02 19.36
N VAL A 204 8.55 5.85 19.08
CA VAL A 204 9.55 5.56 18.04
C VAL A 204 10.26 4.24 18.32
N GLU A 205 10.62 3.98 19.57
CA GLU A 205 11.27 2.73 19.94
C GLU A 205 10.35 1.51 19.75
N ARG A 206 9.08 1.62 20.15
CA ARG A 206 8.07 0.56 19.88
C ARG A 206 7.92 0.29 18.39
N LEU A 207 7.82 1.34 17.57
CA LEU A 207 7.68 1.22 16.12
C LEU A 207 8.91 0.56 15.48
N ARG A 208 10.13 0.91 15.91
CA ARG A 208 11.37 0.28 15.43
C ARG A 208 11.46 -1.21 15.79
N ASN A 209 11.01 -1.57 16.98
CA ASN A 209 10.90 -2.96 17.39
C ASN A 209 9.89 -3.73 16.53
N GLN A 210 8.71 -3.14 16.28
CA GLN A 210 7.69 -3.72 15.41
C GLN A 210 8.18 -3.87 13.95
N GLN A 211 8.85 -2.85 13.40
CA GLN A 211 9.49 -2.91 12.08
C GLN A 211 10.46 -4.10 12.02
N SER A 212 11.32 -4.26 13.03
CA SER A 212 12.33 -5.32 13.08
C SER A 212 11.70 -6.72 13.18
N GLN A 213 10.68 -6.89 14.02
CA GLN A 213 9.95 -8.16 14.16
C GLN A 213 9.24 -8.58 12.87
N VAL A 214 8.57 -7.64 12.20
CA VAL A 214 7.89 -7.90 10.92
C VAL A 214 8.91 -8.20 9.83
N TYR A 215 10.01 -7.44 9.79
CA TYR A 215 11.07 -7.61 8.80
C TYR A 215 11.67 -9.02 8.80
N GLN A 216 11.92 -9.59 9.98
CA GLN A 216 12.45 -10.95 10.13
C GLN A 216 11.53 -12.05 9.57
N GLN A 217 10.22 -11.79 9.45
CA GLN A 217 9.26 -12.76 8.93
C GLN A 217 9.18 -12.78 7.41
N ILE A 218 9.58 -11.68 6.75
CA ILE A 218 9.43 -11.49 5.30
C ILE A 218 10.15 -12.58 4.49
N PRO A 219 11.44 -12.93 4.75
CA PRO A 219 12.16 -13.90 3.91
C PRO A 219 11.49 -15.28 3.87
N LYS A 220 11.02 -15.77 5.02
CA LYS A 220 10.34 -17.07 5.12
C LYS A 220 9.04 -17.10 4.30
N GLN A 221 8.23 -16.04 4.38
CA GLN A 221 6.98 -15.96 3.62
C GLN A 221 7.23 -15.71 2.14
N TRP A 222 8.30 -15.01 1.79
CA TRP A 222 8.75 -14.81 0.42
C TRP A 222 9.15 -16.13 -0.25
N GLN A 223 9.96 -16.96 0.40
CA GLN A 223 10.34 -18.27 -0.14
C GLN A 223 9.11 -19.16 -0.43
N LYS A 224 8.09 -19.10 0.43
CA LYS A 224 6.81 -19.79 0.19
C LYS A 224 6.11 -19.22 -1.04
N LEU A 225 6.06 -17.90 -1.17
CA LEU A 225 5.50 -17.23 -2.34
C LEU A 225 6.20 -17.66 -3.63
N GLU A 226 7.53 -17.72 -3.64
CA GLU A 226 8.32 -18.19 -4.78
C GLU A 226 8.00 -19.63 -5.18
N LYS A 227 7.89 -20.54 -4.20
CA LYS A 227 7.48 -21.93 -4.46
C LYS A 227 6.07 -22.02 -5.05
N ARG A 228 5.17 -21.10 -4.72
CA ARG A 228 3.82 -21.03 -5.32
C ARG A 228 3.85 -20.42 -6.72
N GLY A 229 4.64 -19.36 -6.91
CA GLY A 229 4.75 -18.67 -8.19
C GLY A 229 5.40 -19.50 -9.29
N LYS A 230 6.36 -20.37 -8.95
CA LYS A 230 6.92 -21.39 -9.88
C LYS A 230 5.88 -22.39 -10.40
N LYS A 231 4.69 -22.47 -9.78
CA LYS A 231 3.61 -23.39 -10.14
C LYS A 231 2.47 -22.70 -10.90
N LEU A 232 2.60 -21.41 -11.25
CA LEU A 232 1.66 -20.66 -12.09
C LEU A 232 1.85 -21.06 -13.56
#